data_AF-F6FIS8-F1
#
_entry.id   AF-F6FIS8-F1
#
_cell.length_a   1.000
_cell.length_b   1.000
_cell.length_c   1.000
_cell.angle_alpha   90.00
_cell.angle_beta   90.00
_cell.angle_gamma   90.00
#
_symmetry.space_group_name_H-M   'P 1'
#
loop_
_entity.id
_entity.type
_entity.pdbx_description
1 polymer ?
#
loop_
_entity_poly.entity_id
_entity_poly.type
_entity_poly.pdbx_seq_one_letter_code
_entity_poly.pdbx_strand_id
1 'polypeptide(L)'
;MNKLLPATGAIGASVAAAGGYMLLGKESEFNTTKVSETFTERYSKAVLSDEDPLWDSKLTALESNGHPVHTTLIEAKSTIKQDKTRAKQLLVEGCKEIYASQLESSLHASDFKSYCAKTIKDGMQGTWISEDPTGRGTKWDTALLSFESHKKSWRS
;
A
#
# COMPACT_ATOMS: atom_id res chain seq x y z
N MET A 1 -15.08 -63.65 28.40
CA MET A 1 -14.53 -63.02 29.61
C MET A 1 -14.20 -61.55 29.31
N ASN A 2 -15.27 -60.76 29.34
CA ASN A 2 -15.42 -59.34 29.67
C ASN A 2 -14.29 -58.69 30.48
N LYS A 3 -13.72 -57.59 29.96
CA LYS A 3 -13.15 -56.43 30.70
C LYS A 3 -13.28 -55.18 29.81
N LEU A 4 -14.33 -54.37 30.00
CA LEU A 4 -14.37 -53.12 30.79
C LEU A 4 -13.74 -51.90 30.07
N LEU A 5 -14.60 -51.15 29.37
CA LEU A 5 -14.40 -49.73 29.03
C LEU A 5 -14.51 -48.87 30.30
N PRO A 6 -13.60 -47.92 30.56
CA PRO A 6 -13.87 -46.86 31.50
C PRO A 6 -14.50 -45.67 30.76
N ALA A 7 -15.84 -45.61 30.78
CA ALA A 7 -16.56 -44.37 30.64
C ALA A 7 -16.58 -43.69 32.02
N THR A 8 -15.63 -42.79 32.26
CA THR A 8 -15.72 -41.84 33.38
C THR A 8 -16.09 -40.49 32.81
N GLY A 9 -17.39 -40.20 32.90
CA GLY A 9 -17.88 -38.83 32.82
C GLY A 9 -17.32 -38.04 34.00
N ALA A 10 -16.78 -36.86 33.70
CA ALA A 10 -16.68 -35.79 34.66
C ALA A 10 -17.35 -34.57 34.04
N ILE A 11 -18.58 -34.34 34.46
CA ILE A 11 -19.31 -33.09 34.28
C ILE A 11 -18.55 -32.05 35.09
N GLY A 12 -17.68 -31.28 34.43
CA GLY A 12 -16.94 -30.18 35.03
C GLY A 12 -17.74 -28.89 34.88
N ALA A 13 -18.32 -28.42 35.98
CA ALA A 13 -19.14 -27.22 36.05
C ALA A 13 -18.41 -25.98 35.50
N SER A 14 -19.13 -25.21 34.69
CA SER A 14 -18.76 -23.87 34.24
C SER A 14 -18.58 -22.94 35.44
N VAL A 15 -17.36 -22.46 35.65
CA VAL A 15 -17.11 -21.22 36.39
C VAL A 15 -16.60 -20.17 35.41
N ALA A 16 -17.50 -19.31 34.97
CA ALA A 16 -17.15 -18.09 34.25
C ALA A 16 -16.55 -17.10 35.25
N ALA A 17 -15.22 -17.13 35.41
CA ALA A 17 -14.51 -16.04 36.04
C ALA A 17 -14.14 -15.02 34.94
N ALA A 18 -14.75 -13.84 35.01
CA ALA A 18 -14.42 -12.71 34.16
C ALA A 18 -12.94 -12.33 34.38
N GLY A 19 -12.15 -12.42 33.31
CA GLY A 19 -10.73 -12.13 33.33
C GLY A 19 -10.09 -12.69 32.07
N GLY A 20 -10.28 -12.00 30.95
CA GLY A 20 -9.67 -12.39 29.68
C GLY A 20 -8.15 -12.42 29.82
N TYR A 21 -7.58 -13.60 29.63
CA TYR A 21 -6.29 -13.96 29.01
C TYR A 21 -5.92 -15.36 29.48
N MET A 22 -6.52 -16.38 28.87
CA MET A 22 -5.95 -17.74 28.88
C MET A 22 -5.30 -17.96 27.52
N LEU A 23 -4.00 -17.64 27.48
CA LEU A 23 -3.07 -18.19 26.50
C LEU A 23 -2.83 -19.67 26.84
N LEU A 24 -2.50 -20.43 25.78
CA LEU A 24 -1.94 -21.77 25.74
C LEU A 24 -2.95 -22.90 25.50
N GLY A 25 -2.84 -23.53 24.32
CA GLY A 25 -3.36 -24.89 24.14
C GLY A 25 -3.96 -25.23 22.79
N LYS A 26 -3.40 -24.74 21.67
CA LYS A 26 -3.54 -25.49 20.41
C LYS A 26 -2.39 -25.14 19.47
N GLU A 27 -1.46 -26.07 19.35
CA GLU A 27 -0.58 -26.20 18.20
C GLU A 27 -1.47 -26.52 16.99
N SER A 28 -2.21 -25.52 16.51
CA SER A 28 -2.64 -25.55 15.13
C SER A 28 -1.41 -25.24 14.33
N GLU A 29 -0.90 -26.26 13.64
CA GLU A 29 -0.13 -26.15 12.42
C GLU A 29 -0.87 -25.19 11.48
N PHE A 30 -0.71 -23.90 11.72
CA PHE A 30 -1.22 -22.84 10.89
C PHE A 30 -0.26 -22.83 9.70
N ASN A 31 -0.50 -23.75 8.77
CA ASN A 31 -0.21 -23.52 7.37
C ASN A 31 -0.98 -22.25 7.00
N THR A 32 -0.41 -21.08 7.32
CA THR A 32 -0.73 -19.85 6.62
C THR A 32 -0.28 -20.13 5.20
N THR A 33 -1.20 -20.60 4.37
CA THR A 33 -1.10 -20.31 2.95
C THR A 33 -0.96 -18.80 2.91
N LYS A 34 0.26 -18.29 2.73
CA LYS A 34 0.50 -16.85 2.55
C LYS A 34 -0.31 -16.50 1.31
N VAL A 35 -1.51 -15.95 1.51
CA VAL A 35 -2.31 -15.40 0.42
C VAL A 35 -1.41 -14.33 -0.17
N SER A 36 -0.96 -14.54 -1.40
CA SER A 36 -0.05 -13.61 -2.07
C SER A 36 -0.82 -12.31 -2.27
N GLU A 37 -0.55 -11.31 -1.43
CA GLU A 37 -1.16 -9.99 -1.59
C GLU A 37 -0.72 -9.38 -2.93
N THR A 38 -1.63 -8.69 -3.61
CA THR A 38 -1.33 -7.90 -4.81
C THR A 38 -0.82 -6.50 -4.44
N PHE A 39 -0.28 -5.78 -5.42
CA PHE A 39 0.08 -4.36 -5.22
C PHE A 39 -1.12 -3.51 -4.82
N THR A 40 -2.31 -3.78 -5.39
CA THR A 40 -3.54 -3.06 -5.03
C THR A 40 -3.92 -3.26 -3.58
N GLU A 41 -3.87 -4.50 -3.10
CA GLU A 41 -4.25 -4.83 -1.73
C GLU A 41 -3.28 -4.19 -0.73
N ARG A 42 -1.97 -4.30 -0.98
CA ARG A 42 -0.93 -3.74 -0.10
C ARG A 42 -0.88 -2.22 -0.13
N TYR A 43 -0.99 -1.64 -1.31
CA TYR A 43 -0.72 -0.22 -1.57
C TYR A 43 -1.92 0.52 -2.14
N SER A 44 -3.13 0.20 -1.67
CA SER A 44 -4.39 0.79 -2.14
C SER A 44 -4.41 2.33 -2.19
N LYS A 45 -3.68 3.00 -1.30
CA LYS A 45 -3.58 4.47 -1.26
C LYS A 45 -2.58 5.05 -2.27
N ALA A 46 -1.71 4.22 -2.82
CA ALA A 46 -0.74 4.60 -3.84
C ALA A 46 -1.22 4.28 -5.25
N VAL A 47 -2.31 3.52 -5.42
CA VAL A 47 -2.90 3.23 -6.72
C VAL A 47 -3.54 4.49 -7.30
N LEU A 48 -3.21 4.80 -8.55
CA LEU A 48 -3.77 5.90 -9.31
C LEU A 48 -5.09 5.46 -9.99
N SER A 49 -6.10 6.33 -10.01
CA SER A 49 -7.29 6.13 -10.84
C SER A 49 -6.99 6.39 -12.31
N ASP A 50 -7.82 5.90 -13.22
CA ASP A 50 -7.63 6.03 -14.67
C ASP A 50 -7.50 7.49 -15.13
N GLU A 51 -8.26 8.39 -14.50
CA GLU A 51 -8.29 9.82 -14.82
C GLU A 51 -7.35 10.66 -13.94
N ASP A 52 -6.45 10.03 -13.17
CA ASP A 52 -5.57 10.77 -12.26
C ASP A 52 -4.63 11.73 -13.03
N PRO A 53 -4.57 13.02 -12.66
CA PRO A 53 -3.71 14.00 -13.34
C PRO A 53 -2.22 13.67 -13.24
N LEU A 54 -1.81 12.80 -12.31
CA LEU A 54 -0.43 12.38 -12.16
C LEU A 54 0.08 11.59 -13.37
N TRP A 55 -0.79 11.01 -14.20
CA TRP A 55 -0.38 10.23 -15.37
C TRP A 55 0.53 10.99 -16.33
N ASP A 56 0.35 12.31 -16.49
CA ASP A 56 1.23 13.11 -17.34
C ASP A 56 2.64 13.23 -16.77
N SER A 57 2.77 13.32 -15.45
CA SER A 57 4.07 13.33 -14.77
C SER A 57 4.72 11.95 -14.80
N LYS A 58 3.94 10.87 -14.65
CA LYS A 58 4.43 9.49 -14.74
C LYS A 58 4.91 9.15 -16.16
N LEU A 59 4.19 9.60 -17.19
CA LEU A 59 4.62 9.45 -18.57
C LEU A 59 5.93 10.20 -18.84
N THR A 60 6.08 11.40 -18.29
CA THR A 60 7.34 12.18 -18.37
C THR A 60 8.49 11.45 -17.67
N ALA A 61 8.24 10.84 -16.51
CA ALA A 61 9.23 10.04 -15.79
C ALA A 61 9.65 8.80 -16.59
N LEU A 62 8.68 8.13 -17.24
CA LEU A 62 8.92 6.99 -18.12
C LEU A 62 9.76 7.39 -19.36
N GLU A 63 9.48 8.54 -19.96
CA GLU A 63 10.21 9.06 -21.12
C GLU A 63 11.68 9.36 -20.77
N SER A 64 11.91 10.09 -19.68
CA SER A 64 13.20 10.72 -19.37
C SER A 64 14.27 9.69 -19.02
N ASN A 65 14.02 8.88 -17.98
CA ASN A 65 14.99 7.95 -17.42
C ASN A 65 14.37 6.56 -17.18
N GLY A 66 13.24 6.27 -17.84
CA GLY A 66 12.48 5.06 -17.57
C GLY A 66 13.22 3.80 -18.02
N HIS A 67 13.34 2.80 -17.17
CA HIS A 67 13.84 1.47 -17.56
C HIS A 67 12.85 0.42 -17.10
N PRO A 68 11.62 0.42 -17.66
CA PRO A 68 10.59 -0.50 -17.24
C PRO A 68 10.99 -1.94 -17.58
N VAL A 69 10.57 -2.88 -16.72
CA VAL A 69 10.68 -4.32 -16.98
C VAL A 69 9.36 -4.92 -17.44
N HIS A 70 8.24 -4.26 -17.15
CA HIS A 70 6.91 -4.66 -17.59
C HIS A 70 6.71 -4.40 -19.09
N THR A 71 6.28 -5.42 -19.83
CA THR A 71 6.19 -5.40 -21.30
C THR A 71 5.34 -4.24 -21.82
N THR A 72 4.15 -4.01 -21.25
CA THR A 72 3.26 -2.90 -21.66
C THR A 72 3.88 -1.53 -21.37
N LEU A 73 4.70 -1.41 -20.33
CA LEU A 73 5.40 -0.15 -20.02
C LEU A 73 6.60 0.09 -20.95
N ILE A 74 7.26 -0.98 -21.39
CA ILE A 74 8.28 -0.92 -22.45
C ILE A 74 7.64 -0.41 -23.75
N GLU A 75 6.49 -0.97 -24.12
CA GLU A 75 5.73 -0.55 -25.30
C GLU A 75 5.29 0.91 -25.17
N ALA A 76 4.73 1.30 -24.02
CA ALA A 76 4.35 2.67 -23.71
C ALA A 76 5.52 3.62 -23.96
N LYS A 77 6.71 3.32 -23.40
CA LYS A 77 7.92 4.14 -23.57
C LYS A 77 8.32 4.26 -25.04
N SER A 78 8.29 3.16 -25.79
CA SER A 78 8.64 3.17 -27.22
C SER A 78 7.69 4.02 -28.08
N THR A 79 6.42 4.11 -27.65
CA THR A 79 5.34 4.79 -28.38
C THR A 79 5.30 6.30 -28.13
N ILE A 80 5.93 6.80 -27.05
CA ILE A 80 5.84 8.22 -26.62
C ILE A 80 6.13 9.21 -27.75
N LYS A 81 7.15 8.94 -28.56
CA LYS A 81 7.58 9.83 -29.65
C LYS A 81 6.66 9.82 -30.87
N GLN A 82 5.85 8.79 -31.02
CA GLN A 82 4.98 8.57 -32.18
C GLN A 82 3.55 9.01 -31.86
N ASP A 83 3.04 8.57 -30.72
CA ASP A 83 1.69 8.86 -30.27
C ASP A 83 1.69 8.93 -28.73
N LYS A 84 1.77 10.15 -28.21
CA LYS A 84 1.77 10.40 -26.77
C LYS A 84 0.45 9.99 -26.10
N THR A 85 -0.67 10.08 -26.83
CA THR A 85 -1.99 9.68 -26.32
C THR A 85 -2.05 8.17 -26.15
N ARG A 86 -1.64 7.42 -27.18
CA ARG A 86 -1.56 5.95 -27.10
C ARG A 86 -0.54 5.50 -26.05
N ALA A 87 0.61 6.15 -25.96
CA ALA A 87 1.60 5.86 -24.92
C ALA A 87 1.04 6.06 -23.51
N LYS A 88 0.24 7.11 -23.28
CA LYS A 88 -0.44 7.32 -22.00
C LYS A 88 -1.44 6.21 -21.69
N GLN A 89 -2.22 5.75 -22.67
CA GLN A 89 -3.13 4.61 -22.49
C GLN A 89 -2.38 3.33 -22.12
N LEU A 90 -1.29 3.02 -22.82
CA LEU A 90 -0.44 1.85 -22.53
C LEU A 90 0.22 1.95 -21.14
N LEU A 91 0.61 3.16 -20.70
CA LEU A 91 1.10 3.37 -19.33
C LEU A 91 0.03 3.01 -18.29
N VAL A 92 -1.20 3.49 -18.47
CA VAL A 92 -2.32 3.18 -17.57
C VAL A 92 -2.61 1.69 -17.56
N GLU A 93 -2.68 1.06 -18.74
CA GLU A 93 -2.91 -0.37 -18.91
C GLU A 93 -1.81 -1.21 -18.21
N GLY A 94 -0.55 -0.94 -18.50
CA GLY A 94 0.57 -1.63 -17.88
C GLY A 94 0.62 -1.44 -16.37
N CYS A 95 0.25 -0.27 -15.86
CA CYS A 95 0.16 -0.07 -14.42
C CYS A 95 -0.99 -0.85 -13.78
N LYS A 96 -2.13 -1.02 -14.46
CA LYS A 96 -3.23 -1.89 -13.99
C LYS A 96 -2.82 -3.36 -13.90
N GLU A 97 -2.08 -3.83 -14.90
CA GLU A 97 -1.52 -5.19 -14.88
C GLU A 97 -0.60 -5.38 -13.67
N ILE A 98 0.28 -4.41 -13.39
CA ILE A 98 1.13 -4.42 -12.20
C ILE A 98 0.31 -4.38 -10.92
N TYR A 99 -0.75 -3.57 -10.84
CA TYR A 99 -1.62 -3.48 -9.67
C TYR A 99 -2.29 -4.81 -9.32
N ALA A 100 -2.65 -5.60 -10.34
CA ALA A 100 -3.24 -6.93 -10.20
C ALA A 100 -2.20 -8.04 -9.99
N SER A 101 -0.91 -7.76 -10.21
CA SER A 101 0.16 -8.74 -10.02
C SER A 101 0.41 -9.03 -8.53
N GLN A 102 0.85 -10.26 -8.24
CA GLN A 102 1.25 -10.65 -6.88
C GLN A 102 2.47 -9.84 -6.44
N LEU A 103 2.47 -9.37 -5.20
CA LEU A 103 3.56 -8.57 -4.65
C LEU A 103 4.80 -9.43 -4.37
N GLU A 104 4.58 -10.58 -3.73
CA GLU A 104 5.62 -11.56 -3.45
C GLU A 104 6.20 -12.08 -4.77
N SER A 105 7.53 -12.04 -4.92
CA SER A 105 8.29 -12.42 -6.13
C SER A 105 8.13 -11.56 -7.39
N SER A 106 7.39 -10.44 -7.35
CA SER A 106 7.22 -9.60 -8.54
C SER A 106 8.46 -8.78 -8.88
N LEU A 107 8.92 -8.95 -10.11
CA LEU A 107 9.96 -8.11 -10.73
C LEU A 107 9.48 -6.67 -10.95
N HIS A 108 8.18 -6.41 -10.84
CA HIS A 108 7.54 -5.13 -11.16
C HIS A 108 7.53 -4.15 -9.99
N ALA A 109 8.14 -4.48 -8.84
CA ALA A 109 8.20 -3.57 -7.70
C ALA A 109 8.89 -2.23 -8.04
N SER A 110 9.93 -2.26 -8.88
CA SER A 110 10.61 -1.05 -9.37
C SER A 110 9.70 -0.21 -10.26
N ASP A 111 8.97 -0.86 -11.17
CA ASP A 111 8.06 -0.21 -12.11
C ASP A 111 6.86 0.40 -11.36
N PHE A 112 6.30 -0.35 -10.40
CA PHE A 112 5.26 0.15 -9.53
C PHE A 112 5.70 1.43 -8.83
N LYS A 113 6.84 1.39 -8.13
CA LYS A 113 7.36 2.54 -7.38
C LYS A 113 7.64 3.75 -8.28
N SER A 114 8.16 3.53 -9.48
CA SER A 114 8.68 4.60 -10.33
C SER A 114 7.62 5.23 -11.23
N TYR A 115 6.66 4.43 -11.71
CA TYR A 115 5.75 4.83 -12.80
C TYR A 115 4.27 4.70 -12.43
N CYS A 116 3.90 3.83 -11.49
CA CYS A 116 2.49 3.54 -11.21
C CYS A 116 2.02 4.05 -9.84
N ALA A 117 2.92 4.23 -8.88
CA ALA A 117 2.54 4.64 -7.53
C ALA A 117 2.43 6.16 -7.40
N LYS A 118 1.39 6.61 -6.69
CA LYS A 118 1.34 7.92 -6.04
C LYS A 118 2.32 7.94 -4.88
N THR A 119 3.24 8.90 -4.90
CA THR A 119 4.23 9.09 -3.83
C THR A 119 3.74 10.14 -2.83
N ILE A 120 4.37 10.21 -1.65
CA ILE A 120 4.09 11.27 -0.68
C ILE A 120 4.29 12.66 -1.30
N LYS A 121 5.34 12.82 -2.12
CA LYS A 121 5.59 14.07 -2.86
C LYS A 121 4.40 14.47 -3.74
N ASP A 122 3.71 13.49 -4.33
CA ASP A 122 2.54 13.73 -5.19
C ASP A 122 1.27 14.11 -4.40
N GLY A 123 1.23 13.82 -3.08
CA GLY A 123 0.12 14.15 -2.20
C GLY A 123 0.34 15.38 -1.32
N MET A 124 1.58 15.85 -1.19
CA MET A 124 1.92 17.02 -0.38
C MET A 124 1.58 18.31 -1.14
N GLN A 125 0.89 19.22 -0.45
CA GLN A 125 0.74 20.61 -0.88
C GLN A 125 1.75 21.47 -0.09
N GLY A 126 2.51 22.32 -0.79
CA GLY A 126 3.49 23.21 -0.19
C GLY A 126 4.94 22.73 -0.26
N THR A 127 5.85 23.52 0.31
CA THR A 127 7.30 23.26 0.27
C THR A 127 7.72 22.41 1.46
N TRP A 128 8.50 21.36 1.22
CA TRP A 128 9.12 20.57 2.29
C TRP A 128 10.02 21.47 3.16
N ILE A 129 9.81 21.44 4.47
CA ILE A 129 10.60 22.21 5.41
C ILE A 129 11.88 21.42 5.69
N SER A 130 12.99 21.86 5.11
CA SER A 130 14.33 21.26 5.32
C SER A 130 15.15 21.97 6.40
N GLU A 131 14.61 23.01 7.04
CA GLU A 131 15.32 23.82 8.04
C GLU A 131 15.39 23.10 9.38
N ASP A 132 16.48 23.31 10.13
CA ASP A 132 16.59 22.77 11.48
C ASP A 132 15.53 23.39 12.41
N PRO A 133 14.90 22.58 13.27
CA PRO A 133 13.82 23.04 14.16
C PRO A 133 14.32 23.85 15.37
N THR A 134 15.59 24.27 15.39
CA THR A 134 16.18 24.94 16.55
C THR A 134 15.82 26.43 16.58
N GLY A 135 14.87 26.79 17.44
CA GLY A 135 14.47 28.18 17.70
C GLY A 135 12.95 28.33 17.86
N ARG A 136 12.48 29.51 18.29
CA ARG A 136 11.05 29.89 18.23
C ARG A 136 10.83 30.82 17.03
N GLY A 137 9.68 30.67 16.36
CA GLY A 137 9.32 31.46 15.16
C GLY A 137 9.87 30.85 13.87
N THR A 138 10.17 29.55 13.88
CA THR A 138 10.69 28.82 12.72
C THR A 138 9.58 28.54 11.70
N LYS A 139 9.97 28.10 10.50
CA LYS A 139 9.01 27.59 9.51
C LYS A 139 8.20 26.40 10.06
N TRP A 140 8.78 25.62 10.97
CA TRP A 140 8.08 24.54 11.68
C TRP A 140 6.94 25.07 12.54
N ASP A 141 7.16 26.11 13.34
CA ASP A 141 6.11 26.72 14.17
C ASP A 141 4.95 27.21 13.30
N THR A 142 5.27 27.87 12.20
CA THR A 142 4.26 28.40 11.26
C THR A 142 3.45 27.28 10.61
N ALA A 143 4.10 26.19 10.19
CA ALA A 143 3.42 25.05 9.59
C ALA A 143 2.57 24.24 10.59
N LEU A 144 3.03 24.13 11.84
CA LEU A 144 2.25 23.48 12.89
C LEU A 144 1.00 24.30 13.26
N LEU A 145 1.12 25.62 13.32
CA LEU A 145 -0.02 26.52 13.55
C LEU A 145 -1.06 26.48 12.41
N SER A 146 -0.60 26.45 11.15
CA SER A 146 -1.51 26.31 10.01
C SER A 146 -2.21 24.95 9.98
N PHE A 147 -1.53 23.89 10.41
CA PHE A 147 -2.15 22.58 10.57
C PHE A 147 -3.21 22.57 11.68
N GLU A 148 -2.95 23.22 12.82
CA GLU A 148 -3.91 23.28 13.94
C GLU A 148 -5.19 24.04 13.56
N SER A 149 -5.08 25.15 12.82
CA SER A 149 -6.24 25.92 12.38
C SER A 149 -7.12 25.13 11.39
N HIS A 150 -6.51 24.39 10.47
CA HIS A 150 -7.22 23.54 9.51
C HIS A 150 -7.99 22.39 10.20
N LYS A 151 -7.43 21.81 11.28
CA LYS A 151 -8.12 20.78 12.08
C LYS A 151 -9.36 21.31 12.80
N LYS A 152 -9.35 22.57 13.25
CA LYS A 152 -10.50 23.20 13.91
C LYS A 152 -11.64 23.45 12.92
N SER A 153 -11.32 23.84 11.69
CA SER A 153 -12.30 24.03 10.60
C SER A 153 -13.02 22.76 10.16
N TRP A 154 -12.38 21.58 10.26
CA TRP A 154 -13.00 20.30 9.88
C TRP A 154 -13.91 19.68 10.97
N ARG A 155 -13.90 20.21 12.19
CA ARG A 155 -14.69 19.69 13.33
C ARG A 155 -15.93 20.52 13.66
N SER A 156 -16.16 21.61 12.94
CA SER A 156 -17.34 22.48 13.00
C SER A 156 -18.21 22.22 11.79
#